data_AF-A0A1S1R8A6-F1
#
_entry.id   AF-A0A1S1R8A6-F1
#
_cell.length_a   1.000
_cell.length_b   1.000
_cell.length_c   1.000
_cell.angle_alpha   90.00
_cell.angle_beta   90.00
_cell.angle_gamma   90.00
#
_symmetry.space_group_name_H-M   'P 1'
#
loop_
_entity.id
_entity.type
_entity.pdbx_description
1 polymer ?
#
loop_
_entity_poly.entity_id
_entity_poly.type
_entity_poly.pdbx_seq_one_letter_code
_entity_poly.pdbx_strand_id
1 'polypeptide(L)'
;MVTVEGRESAVAVVGMGCELPSARGPRELWRLLAQARDAVGPGRAGTGLRQAGHIDGAGCSDLTRFGIDPDEAAWLDPQQHLLLRVAYDAIADAGLDPAGIAGSPTAVCVGQSASDYGADRR
;
A
#
# COMPACT_ATOMS: atom_id res chain seq x y z
N MET A 1 6.93 -14.83 38.56
CA MET A 1 5.56 -14.64 38.06
C MET A 1 5.37 -13.14 37.86
N VAL A 2 5.53 -12.65 36.63
CA VAL A 2 5.35 -11.23 36.32
C VAL A 2 3.88 -11.04 35.97
N THR A 3 3.16 -10.30 36.82
CA THR A 3 1.79 -9.86 36.56
C THR A 3 1.86 -8.70 35.56
N VAL A 4 1.39 -8.95 34.33
CA VAL A 4 1.11 -7.87 33.37
C VAL A 4 -0.21 -7.24 33.81
N GLU A 5 -0.15 -6.10 34.48
CA GLU A 5 -1.34 -5.26 34.67
C GLU A 5 -1.75 -4.71 33.29
N GLY A 6 -2.78 -5.32 32.71
CA GLY A 6 -3.40 -4.85 31.47
C GLY A 6 -4.07 -3.52 31.71
N ARG A 7 -3.32 -2.41 31.61
CA ARG A 7 -3.93 -1.19 31.13
C ARG A 7 -4.27 -1.45 29.67
N GLU A 8 -5.56 -1.62 29.36
CA GLU A 8 -6.04 -1.57 27.99
C GLU A 8 -5.65 -0.21 27.41
N SER A 9 -4.47 -0.20 26.80
CA SER A 9 -3.89 0.98 26.21
C SER A 9 -4.54 1.09 24.85
N ALA A 10 -5.48 2.02 24.71
CA ALA A 10 -6.15 2.25 23.44
C ALA A 10 -5.10 2.52 22.35
N VAL A 11 -5.27 1.87 21.19
CA VAL A 11 -4.41 2.08 20.02
C VAL A 11 -5.06 3.14 19.14
N ALA A 12 -4.33 4.20 18.83
CA ALA A 12 -4.78 5.24 17.91
C ALA A 12 -4.31 4.95 16.48
N VAL A 13 -5.20 5.15 15.51
CA VAL A 13 -4.82 5.24 14.09
C VAL A 13 -4.45 6.69 13.82
N VAL A 14 -3.17 6.96 13.63
CA VAL A 14 -2.64 8.33 13.50
C VAL A 14 -2.40 8.77 12.06
N GLY A 15 -2.37 7.84 11.11
CA GLY A 15 -2.27 8.13 9.68
C GLY A 15 -2.72 6.96 8.84
N MET A 16 -3.15 7.25 7.61
CA MET A 16 -3.68 6.26 6.67
C MET A 16 -3.19 6.55 5.25
N GLY A 17 -2.83 5.48 4.54
CA GLY A 17 -2.54 5.50 3.11
C GLY A 17 -3.36 4.44 2.43
N CYS A 18 -3.75 4.67 1.18
CA CYS A 18 -4.33 3.63 0.35
C CYS A 18 -4.11 3.93 -1.13
N GLU A 19 -4.09 2.87 -1.91
CA GLU A 19 -4.18 2.96 -3.36
C GLU A 19 -5.20 1.92 -3.81
N LEU A 20 -6.31 2.42 -4.34
CA LEU A 20 -7.49 1.65 -4.69
C LEU A 20 -7.96 2.07 -6.09
N PRO A 21 -8.80 1.25 -6.75
CA PRO A 21 -9.39 1.62 -8.03
C PRO A 21 -10.05 3.01 -7.95
N SER A 22 -9.65 3.91 -8.85
CA SER A 22 -10.14 5.30 -8.92
C SER A 22 -9.91 6.18 -7.68
N ALA A 23 -9.04 5.76 -6.75
CA ALA A 23 -8.78 6.52 -5.52
C ALA A 23 -7.33 6.35 -5.05
N ARG A 24 -6.57 7.45 -5.11
CA ARG A 24 -5.22 7.51 -4.55
C ARG A 24 -5.24 8.24 -3.20
N GLY A 25 -5.42 7.48 -2.14
CA GLY A 25 -5.38 7.94 -0.76
C GLY A 25 -6.77 8.19 -0.14
N PRO A 26 -6.82 8.38 1.19
CA PRO A 26 -8.08 8.39 1.96
C PRO A 26 -9.08 9.46 1.51
N ARG A 27 -8.60 10.65 1.11
CA ARG A 27 -9.47 11.76 0.65
C ARG A 27 -10.15 11.46 -0.67
N GLU A 28 -9.47 10.77 -1.59
CA GLU A 28 -10.05 10.39 -2.88
C GLU A 28 -11.05 9.26 -2.71
N LEU A 29 -10.70 8.29 -1.87
CA LEU A 29 -11.61 7.22 -1.46
C LEU A 29 -12.87 7.79 -0.84
N TRP A 30 -12.75 8.74 0.09
CA TRP A 30 -13.90 9.39 0.70
C TRP A 30 -14.79 10.09 -0.33
N ARG A 31 -14.21 10.82 -1.30
CA ARG A 31 -14.99 11.45 -2.37
C ARG A 31 -15.72 10.41 -3.23
N LEU A 32 -15.06 9.30 -3.55
CA LEU A 32 -15.66 8.20 -4.31
C LEU A 32 -16.87 7.60 -3.58
N LEU A 33 -16.71 7.30 -2.29
CA LEU A 33 -17.76 6.75 -1.43
C LEU A 33 -18.92 7.75 -1.23
N ALA A 34 -18.62 9.01 -0.92
CA ALA A 34 -19.61 10.05 -0.72
C ALA A 34 -20.45 10.33 -1.98
N GLN A 35 -19.86 10.10 -3.17
CA GLN A 35 -20.54 10.22 -4.45
C GLN A 35 -21.20 8.92 -4.93
N ALA A 36 -21.11 7.84 -4.14
CA ALA A 36 -21.60 6.50 -4.49
C ALA A 36 -21.16 6.03 -5.89
N ARG A 37 -19.91 6.36 -6.28
CA ARG A 37 -19.37 5.95 -7.59
C ARG A 37 -18.85 4.53 -7.54
N ASP A 38 -19.13 3.78 -8.59
CA ASP A 38 -18.56 2.45 -8.79
C ASP A 38 -17.16 2.55 -9.40
N ALA A 39 -16.20 1.86 -8.79
CA ALA A 39 -14.81 1.77 -9.25
C ALA A 39 -14.51 0.44 -9.96
N VAL A 40 -15.51 -0.44 -10.08
CA VAL A 40 -15.41 -1.74 -10.73
C VAL A 40 -15.73 -1.58 -12.21
N GLY A 41 -14.76 -1.96 -13.05
CA GLY A 41 -14.89 -1.98 -14.50
C GLY A 41 -14.89 -3.40 -15.05
N PRO A 42 -14.88 -3.55 -16.38
CA PRO A 42 -14.62 -4.85 -17.00
C PRO A 42 -13.25 -5.39 -16.58
N GLY A 43 -13.13 -6.71 -16.43
CA GLY A 43 -11.84 -7.35 -16.18
C GLY A 43 -10.89 -7.19 -17.37
N ARG A 44 -9.57 -7.12 -17.09
CA ARG A 44 -8.55 -7.06 -18.14
C ARG A 44 -8.51 -8.38 -18.91
N ALA A 45 -8.25 -8.29 -20.21
CA ALA A 45 -8.12 -9.47 -21.07
C ALA A 45 -7.06 -10.44 -20.50
N GLY A 46 -7.35 -11.74 -20.57
CA GLY A 46 -6.46 -12.79 -20.06
C GLY A 46 -6.64 -13.14 -18.58
N THR A 47 -7.38 -12.35 -17.78
CA THR A 47 -7.62 -12.65 -16.36
C THR A 47 -8.81 -13.59 -16.11
N GLY A 48 -9.69 -13.77 -17.11
CA GLY A 48 -10.94 -14.54 -16.95
C GLY A 48 -12.01 -13.84 -16.11
N LEU A 49 -11.73 -12.67 -15.55
CA LEU A 49 -12.66 -11.89 -14.74
C LEU A 49 -13.61 -11.09 -15.63
N ARG A 50 -14.92 -11.14 -15.35
CA ARG A 50 -15.91 -10.28 -16.02
C ARG A 50 -15.88 -8.86 -15.48
N GLN A 51 -15.66 -8.70 -14.18
CA GLN A 51 -15.63 -7.44 -13.48
C GLN A 51 -14.45 -7.41 -12.51
N ALA A 52 -13.74 -6.28 -12.43
CA ALA A 52 -12.61 -6.09 -11.53
C ALA A 52 -12.35 -4.58 -11.28
N GLY A 53 -11.84 -4.28 -10.10
CA GLY A 53 -11.23 -2.99 -9.82
C GLY A 53 -9.75 -3.03 -10.15
N HIS A 54 -9.27 -2.06 -10.92
CA HIS A 54 -7.86 -2.01 -11.36
C HIS A 54 -7.14 -0.86 -10.71
N ILE A 55 -5.92 -1.11 -10.24
CA ILE A 55 -4.97 -0.08 -9.85
C ILE A 55 -4.07 0.18 -11.06
N ASP A 56 -4.01 1.43 -11.49
CA ASP A 56 -3.16 1.83 -12.61
C ASP A 56 -1.73 2.10 -12.12
N GLY A 57 -0.74 1.59 -12.85
CA GLY A 57 0.67 1.86 -12.54
C GLY A 57 1.21 1.17 -11.28
N ALA A 58 0.58 0.10 -10.80
CA ALA A 58 0.98 -0.61 -9.57
C ALA A 58 2.48 -1.02 -9.51
N GLY A 59 3.13 -1.28 -10.66
CA GLY A 59 4.57 -1.59 -10.74
C GLY A 59 5.42 -0.51 -11.43
N CYS A 60 4.88 0.69 -11.62
CA CYS A 60 5.55 1.77 -12.35
C CYS A 60 5.89 2.94 -11.42
N SER A 61 6.14 2.66 -10.14
CA SER A 61 6.47 3.70 -9.16
C SER A 61 7.95 4.06 -9.23
N ASP A 62 8.24 5.35 -9.12
CA ASP A 62 9.61 5.82 -8.89
C ASP A 62 10.01 5.50 -7.43
N LEU A 63 10.89 4.51 -7.29
CA LEU A 63 11.39 4.03 -6.01
C LEU A 63 12.75 4.62 -5.64
N THR A 64 13.30 5.56 -6.42
CA THR A 64 14.59 6.21 -6.13
C THR A 64 14.58 6.92 -4.77
N ARG A 65 13.41 7.38 -4.32
CA ARG A 65 13.20 7.95 -2.99
C ARG A 65 13.48 6.98 -1.83
N PHE A 66 13.46 5.68 -2.11
CA PHE A 66 13.82 4.61 -1.17
C PHE A 66 15.25 4.11 -1.38
N GLY A 67 16.02 4.74 -2.29
CA GLY A 67 17.36 4.31 -2.66
C GLY A 67 17.42 3.09 -3.59
N ILE A 68 16.31 2.74 -4.23
CA ILE A 68 16.22 1.61 -5.15
C ILE A 68 16.47 2.12 -6.58
N ASP A 69 17.41 1.50 -7.28
CA ASP A 69 17.75 1.85 -8.66
C ASP A 69 16.59 1.52 -9.62
N PRO A 70 16.33 2.30 -10.69
CA PRO A 70 15.26 2.00 -11.64
C PRO A 70 15.32 0.60 -12.26
N ASP A 71 16.52 0.08 -12.53
CA ASP A 71 16.67 -1.27 -13.07
C ASP A 71 16.29 -2.32 -12.02
N GLU A 72 16.68 -2.11 -10.76
CA GLU A 72 16.26 -2.97 -9.65
C GLU A 72 14.74 -2.88 -9.41
N ALA A 73 14.18 -1.67 -9.43
CA ALA A 73 12.76 -1.43 -9.24
C ALA A 73 11.92 -2.17 -10.28
N ALA A 74 12.39 -2.28 -11.53
CA ALA A 74 11.70 -3.03 -12.59
C ALA A 74 11.55 -4.53 -12.27
N TRP A 75 12.41 -5.08 -11.42
CA TRP A 75 12.37 -6.48 -11.00
C TRP A 75 11.55 -6.73 -9.73
N LEU A 76 11.15 -5.68 -9.00
CA LEU A 76 10.32 -5.84 -7.81
C LEU A 76 8.87 -6.15 -8.19
N ASP A 77 8.22 -6.97 -7.36
CA ASP A 77 6.80 -7.26 -7.47
C ASP A 77 5.99 -5.94 -7.34
N PRO A 78 5.03 -5.65 -8.24
CA PRO A 78 4.09 -4.54 -8.09
C PRO A 78 3.44 -4.44 -6.71
N GLN A 79 3.20 -5.56 -6.01
CA GLN A 79 2.70 -5.55 -4.64
C GLN A 79 3.69 -4.90 -3.66
N GLN A 80 5.00 -5.04 -3.87
CA GLN A 80 6.04 -4.39 -3.08
C GLN A 80 6.17 -2.91 -3.39
N HIS A 81 6.02 -2.51 -4.67
CA HIS A 81 5.93 -1.10 -5.07
C HIS A 81 4.79 -0.40 -4.34
N LEU A 82 3.59 -0.99 -4.38
CA LEU A 82 2.41 -0.47 -3.69
C LEU A 82 2.63 -0.39 -2.18
N LEU A 83 3.21 -1.44 -1.57
CA LEU A 83 3.50 -1.46 -0.13
C LEU A 83 4.38 -0.27 0.27
N LEU A 84 5.51 -0.07 -0.41
CA LEU A 84 6.45 1.02 -0.10
C LEU A 84 5.78 2.39 -0.24
N ARG A 85 5.00 2.59 -1.30
CA ARG A 85 4.31 3.86 -1.55
C ARG A 85 3.21 4.15 -0.52
N VAL A 86 2.35 3.17 -0.25
CA VAL A 86 1.24 3.32 0.69
C VAL A 86 1.74 3.48 2.12
N ALA A 87 2.79 2.76 2.51
CA ALA A 87 3.42 2.94 3.82
C ALA A 87 4.00 4.36 3.98
N TYR A 88 4.69 4.86 2.96
CA TYR A 88 5.21 6.23 2.95
C TYR A 88 4.09 7.28 3.05
N ASP A 89 3.04 7.13 2.24
CA ASP A 89 1.89 8.04 2.26
C ASP A 89 1.18 8.01 3.63
N ALA A 90 1.08 6.84 4.29
CA ALA A 90 0.50 6.71 5.63
C ALA A 90 1.34 7.39 6.72
N ILE A 91 2.67 7.28 6.64
CA ILE A 91 3.60 7.99 7.56
C ILE A 91 3.47 9.50 7.37
N ALA A 92 3.40 9.97 6.12
CA ALA A 92 3.22 11.38 5.81
C ALA A 92 1.85 11.91 6.27
N ASP A 93 0.77 11.15 6.10
CA ASP A 93 -0.57 11.49 6.60
C ASP A 93 -0.59 11.63 8.13
N ALA A 94 0.20 10.81 8.83
CA ALA A 94 0.40 10.94 10.28
C ALA A 94 1.22 12.19 10.71
N GLY A 95 1.76 12.95 9.75
CA GLY A 95 2.64 14.09 10.03
C GLY A 95 4.01 13.68 10.59
N LEU A 96 4.41 12.42 10.39
CA LEU A 96 5.69 11.89 10.85
C LEU A 96 6.77 12.04 9.78
N ASP A 97 7.99 12.33 10.21
CA ASP A 97 9.18 12.27 9.37
C ASP A 97 9.75 10.84 9.38
N PRO A 98 9.90 10.16 8.22
CA PRO A 98 10.56 8.86 8.14
C PRO A 98 11.94 8.82 8.81
N ALA A 99 12.72 9.91 8.75
CA ALA A 99 14.02 9.99 9.41
C ALA A 99 13.89 9.99 10.95
N GLY A 100 12.80 10.54 11.47
CA GLY A 100 12.51 10.60 12.91
C GLY A 100 12.08 9.26 13.52
N ILE A 101 11.59 8.32 12.70
CA ILE A 101 11.22 6.97 13.15
C ILE A 101 12.29 5.92 12.85
N ALA A 102 13.31 6.26 12.07
CA ALA A 102 14.42 5.35 11.76
C ALA A 102 15.17 4.93 13.03
N GLY A 103 15.40 3.63 13.19
CA GLY A 103 16.06 3.07 14.39
C GLY A 103 15.17 2.95 15.64
N SER A 104 13.91 3.37 15.56
CA SER A 104 12.93 3.13 16.63
C SER A 104 12.45 1.66 16.65
N PRO A 105 11.86 1.18 17.75
CA PRO A 105 11.25 -0.15 17.82
C PRO A 105 9.88 -0.20 17.10
N THR A 106 9.80 0.33 15.88
CA THR A 106 8.58 0.33 15.06
C THR A 106 8.47 -1.00 14.30
N ALA A 107 7.36 -1.71 14.51
CA ALA A 107 7.06 -2.94 13.79
C ALA A 107 6.32 -2.67 12.47
N VAL A 108 6.60 -3.49 11.45
CA VAL A 108 5.85 -3.51 10.18
C VAL A 108 5.18 -4.87 10.03
N CYS A 109 3.86 -4.87 9.94
CA CYS A 109 3.06 -6.08 9.76
C CYS A 109 2.30 -5.97 8.43
N VAL A 110 2.50 -6.92 7.52
CA VAL A 110 1.93 -6.89 6.17
C VAL A 110 1.25 -8.21 5.84
N GLY A 111 0.04 -8.14 5.31
CA GLY A 111 -0.61 -9.26 4.65
C GLY A 111 -0.43 -9.14 3.13
N GLN A 112 0.16 -10.16 2.50
CA GLN A 112 0.24 -10.27 1.04
C GLN A 112 -0.16 -11.68 0.61
N SER A 113 -0.76 -11.78 -0.58
CA SER A 113 -1.03 -13.08 -1.21
C SER A 113 0.21 -13.55 -1.96
N ALA A 114 0.20 -14.81 -2.41
CA ALA A 114 1.27 -15.35 -3.23
C ALA A 114 1.55 -14.44 -4.44
N SER A 115 2.84 -14.24 -4.73
CA SER A 115 3.27 -13.50 -5.91
C SER A 115 3.43 -14.44 -7.10
N ASP A 116 2.69 -14.15 -8.16
CA ASP A 116 2.90 -14.77 -9.48
C ASP A 116 3.80 -13.88 -10.36
N TYR A 117 4.38 -12.80 -9.79
CA TYR A 117 5.24 -11.88 -10.54
C TYR A 117 6.55 -12.56 -10.94
N GLY A 118 6.87 -12.51 -12.23
CA GLY A 118 8.06 -13.16 -12.78
C GLY A 118 7.87 -14.62 -13.20
N ALA A 119 6.72 -15.24 -12.93
CA ALA A 119 6.45 -16.62 -13.33
C ALA A 119 6.59 -16.85 -14.87
N ASP A 120 6.28 -15.82 -15.66
CA ASP A 120 6.39 -15.82 -17.12
C ASP A 120 7.50 -14.90 -17.67
N ARG A 121 8.31 -14.27 -16.81
CA ARG A 121 9.41 -13.37 -17.26
C ARG A 121 10.71 -14.17 -17.32
N ARG A 122 10.97 -14.79 -18.48
CA ARG A 122 12.28 -15.37 -18.85
C ARG A 122 13.15 -14.36 -19.57
#